data_AF-A0A6I9PFI3-F1
#
_entry.id   AF-A0A6I9PFI3-F1
#
_cell.length_a   1.000
_cell.length_b   1.000
_cell.length_c   1.000
_cell.angle_alpha   90.00
_cell.angle_beta   90.00
_cell.angle_gamma   90.00
#
_symmetry.space_group_name_H-M   'P 1'
#
loop_
_entity.id
_entity.type
_entity.pdbx_description
1 polymer ?
#
loop_
_entity_poly.entity_id
_entity_poly.type
_entity_poly.pdbx_seq_one_letter_code
_entity_poly.pdbx_strand_id
1 'polypeptide(L)'
;MSWIREGELNLIEKISANILKAGPMPKHVAFIMDGNRRFARKKQMERQEGHMQGFNKLAETLRWCKNLNIQEVTVYAFSIENFKRSQNEVDELMVLAKQKFEKLLEER
;
A
#
# COMPACT_ATOMS: atom_id res chain seq x y z
N MET A 1 2.41 -9.94 8.40
CA MET A 1 1.40 -9.01 7.86
C MET A 1 0.98 -9.43 6.46
N SER A 2 -0.32 -9.70 6.27
CA SER A 2 -0.90 -10.21 5.02
C SER A 2 -1.12 -9.13 3.96
N TRP A 3 -1.20 -9.54 2.69
CA TRP A 3 -1.59 -8.69 1.56
C TRP A 3 -3.03 -8.20 1.67
N ILE A 4 -3.91 -9.03 2.22
CA ILE A 4 -5.31 -8.70 2.42
C ILE A 4 -5.54 -8.56 3.92
N ARG A 5 -5.67 -7.32 4.38
CA ARG A 5 -6.18 -7.08 5.73
C ARG A 5 -7.70 -7.17 5.69
N GLU A 6 -8.25 -8.02 6.54
CA GLU A 6 -9.68 -7.96 6.84
C GLU A 6 -9.97 -6.78 7.77
N GLY A 7 -11.20 -6.27 7.70
CA GLY A 7 -11.65 -5.19 8.57
C GLY A 7 -12.70 -4.30 7.91
N GLU A 8 -13.71 -3.97 8.70
CA GLU A 8 -14.79 -3.10 8.27
C GLU A 8 -14.44 -1.62 8.45
N LEU A 9 -15.10 -0.78 7.65
CA LEU A 9 -15.12 0.66 7.85
C LEU A 9 -15.78 0.99 9.21
N ASN A 10 -15.27 2.03 9.89
CA ASN A 10 -15.92 2.54 11.10
C ASN A 10 -17.25 3.23 10.77
N LEU A 11 -18.03 3.63 11.78
CA LEU A 11 -19.37 4.21 11.57
C LEU A 11 -19.35 5.45 10.65
N ILE A 12 -18.41 6.38 10.87
CA ILE A 12 -18.30 7.62 10.09
C ILE A 12 -17.88 7.32 8.65
N GLU A 13 -16.92 6.42 8.48
CA GLU A 13 -16.48 5.95 7.16
C GLU A 13 -17.61 5.25 6.40
N LYS A 14 -18.41 4.41 7.07
CA LYS A 14 -19.58 3.72 6.49
C LYS A 14 -20.64 4.69 6.01
N ILE A 15 -21.02 5.66 6.85
CA ILE A 15 -22.02 6.68 6.49
C ILE A 15 -21.53 7.49 5.29
N SER A 16 -20.27 7.95 5.33
CA SER A 16 -19.66 8.72 4.24
C SER A 16 -19.59 7.90 2.94
N ALA A 17 -19.19 6.64 3.02
CA ALA A 17 -19.14 5.73 1.88
C ALA A 17 -20.53 5.52 1.26
N ASN A 18 -21.58 5.36 2.07
CA ASN A 18 -22.93 5.17 1.56
C ASN A 18 -23.46 6.41 0.81
N ILE A 19 -23.14 7.61 1.32
CA ILE A 19 -23.48 8.87 0.64
C ILE A 19 -22.76 8.95 -0.71
N LEU A 20 -21.45 8.67 -0.74
CA LEU A 20 -20.66 8.70 -1.98
C LEU A 20 -21.11 7.65 -3.01
N LYS A 21 -21.50 6.46 -2.55
CA LYS A 21 -22.02 5.37 -3.39
C LYS A 21 -23.35 5.69 -4.09
N ALA A 22 -24.07 6.73 -3.65
CA ALA A 22 -25.25 7.22 -4.38
C ALA A 22 -24.89 7.91 -5.70
N GLY A 23 -23.63 8.35 -5.85
CA GLY A 23 -23.08 8.92 -7.08
C GLY A 23 -22.23 7.93 -7.88
N PRO A 24 -21.60 8.40 -8.98
CA PRO A 24 -20.69 7.59 -9.76
C PRO A 24 -19.44 7.24 -8.94
N MET A 25 -19.12 5.94 -8.87
CA MET A 25 -17.92 5.43 -8.20
C MET A 25 -16.89 4.97 -9.23
N PRO A 26 -15.59 5.23 -8.99
CA PRO A 26 -14.53 4.71 -9.85
C PRO A 26 -14.45 3.19 -9.74
N LYS A 27 -14.22 2.52 -10.87
CA LYS A 27 -13.96 1.07 -10.90
C LYS A 27 -12.49 0.73 -10.72
N HIS A 28 -11.61 1.67 -11.09
CA HIS A 28 -10.17 1.54 -11.08
C HIS A 28 -9.52 2.80 -10.52
N VAL A 29 -8.55 2.64 -9.61
CA VAL A 29 -7.75 3.73 -9.06
C VAL A 29 -6.26 3.39 -9.14
N ALA A 30 -5.42 4.37 -9.47
CA ALA A 30 -3.97 4.21 -9.49
C ALA A 30 -3.29 5.06 -8.40
N PHE A 31 -2.25 4.52 -7.76
CA PHE A 31 -1.49 5.21 -6.71
C PHE A 31 0.01 5.26 -7.02
N ILE A 32 0.60 6.45 -6.87
CA ILE A 32 2.06 6.60 -6.76
C ILE A 32 2.39 6.64 -5.26
N MET A 33 2.99 5.56 -4.74
CA MET A 33 3.24 5.40 -3.31
C MET A 33 4.56 6.08 -2.88
N ASP A 34 4.61 7.39 -3.04
CA ASP A 34 5.79 8.20 -2.68
C ASP A 34 5.75 8.65 -1.20
N GLY A 35 6.92 8.98 -0.66
CA GLY A 35 7.06 9.61 0.65
C GLY A 35 7.66 8.72 1.73
N ASN A 36 7.89 7.42 1.47
CA ASN A 36 8.37 6.46 2.48
C ASN A 36 9.66 6.91 3.20
N ARG A 37 10.66 7.42 2.46
CA ARG A 37 11.91 7.96 3.05
C ARG A 37 11.68 9.21 3.90
N ARG A 38 10.80 10.12 3.44
CA ARG A 38 10.45 11.35 4.17
C ARG A 38 9.68 11.02 5.45
N PHE A 39 8.79 10.02 5.38
CA PHE A 39 8.05 9.50 6.51
C PHE A 39 8.99 8.88 7.55
N ALA A 40 9.92 8.00 7.14
CA ALA A 40 10.93 7.41 8.02
C ALA A 40 11.73 8.49 8.78
N ARG A 41 12.24 9.49 8.05
CA ARG A 41 12.96 10.63 8.65
C ARG A 41 12.10 11.40 9.65
N LYS A 42 10.84 11.69 9.30
CA LYS A 42 9.90 12.41 10.19
C LYS A 42 9.60 11.63 11.47
N LYS A 43 9.61 10.30 11.40
CA LYS A 43 9.34 9.41 12.52
C LYS A 43 10.60 8.93 13.24
N GLN A 44 11.78 9.42 12.85
CA GLN A 44 13.09 8.99 13.39
C GLN A 44 13.27 7.46 13.28
N MET A 45 12.86 6.88 12.14
CA MET A 45 12.96 5.46 11.84
C MET A 45 13.95 5.22 10.69
N GLU A 46 14.45 4.00 10.61
CA GLU A 46 15.25 3.55 9.47
C GLU A 46 14.47 3.60 8.15
N ARG A 47 15.17 3.76 7.03
CA ARG A 47 14.55 3.86 5.70
C ARG A 47 13.79 2.59 5.34
N GLN A 48 14.38 1.43 5.63
CA GLN A 48 13.77 0.11 5.42
C GLN A 48 12.41 0.02 6.13
N GLU A 49 12.34 0.50 7.37
CA GLU A 49 11.10 0.52 8.14
C GLU A 49 10.06 1.46 7.52
N GLY A 50 10.49 2.61 6.98
CA GLY A 50 9.63 3.46 6.17
C GLY A 50 9.01 2.75 4.96
N HIS A 51 9.78 1.91 4.26
CA HIS A 51 9.29 1.11 3.14
C HIS A 51 8.34 -0.01 3.60
N MET A 52 8.62 -0.65 4.73
CA MET A 52 7.72 -1.63 5.36
C MET A 52 6.37 -1.00 5.73
N GLN A 53 6.38 0.21 6.30
CA GLN A 53 5.17 0.97 6.60
C GLN A 53 4.42 1.39 5.34
N GLY A 54 5.13 1.73 4.26
CA GLY A 54 4.54 1.95 2.94
C GLY A 54 3.77 0.73 2.44
N PHE A 55 4.35 -0.47 2.53
CA PHE A 55 3.64 -1.71 2.18
C PHE A 55 2.43 -1.98 3.09
N ASN A 56 2.56 -1.74 4.40
CA ASN A 56 1.43 -1.87 5.33
C ASN A 56 0.27 -0.94 4.94
N LYS A 57 0.59 0.28 4.51
CA LYS A 57 -0.40 1.25 4.04
C LYS A 57 -1.05 0.81 2.72
N LEU A 58 -0.30 0.17 1.82
CA LEU A 58 -0.86 -0.43 0.61
C LEU A 58 -1.93 -1.47 0.95
N ALA A 59 -1.61 -2.46 1.80
CA ALA A 59 -2.56 -3.50 2.20
C ALA A 59 -3.84 -2.92 2.85
N GLU A 60 -3.69 -1.90 3.68
CA GLU A 60 -4.82 -1.18 4.27
C GLU A 60 -5.66 -0.43 3.22
N THR A 61 -5.01 0.19 2.25
CA THR A 61 -5.68 0.92 1.16
C THR A 61 -6.46 -0.03 0.25
N LEU A 62 -5.89 -1.20 -0.08
CA LEU A 62 -6.59 -2.24 -0.83
C LEU A 62 -7.86 -2.72 -0.11
N ARG A 63 -7.80 -2.88 1.22
CA ARG A 63 -8.98 -3.17 2.04
C ARG A 63 -10.04 -2.05 1.93
N TRP A 64 -9.64 -0.78 2.00
CA TRP A 64 -10.58 0.33 1.83
C TRP A 64 -11.22 0.32 0.44
N CYS A 65 -10.44 0.11 -0.63
CA CYS A 65 -10.95 -0.02 -1.99
C CYS A 65 -11.97 -1.16 -2.10
N LYS A 66 -11.67 -2.34 -1.51
CA LYS A 66 -12.59 -3.48 -1.41
C LYS A 66 -13.91 -3.08 -0.73
N ASN A 67 -13.86 -2.42 0.44
CA ASN A 67 -15.05 -1.96 1.17
C ASN A 67 -15.86 -0.90 0.40
N LEU A 68 -15.20 -0.10 -0.44
CA LEU A 68 -15.83 0.89 -1.30
C LEU A 68 -16.35 0.31 -2.62
N ASN A 69 -16.15 -0.99 -2.89
CA ASN A 69 -16.48 -1.67 -4.15
C ASN A 69 -15.71 -1.12 -5.37
N ILE A 70 -14.46 -0.68 -5.15
CA ILE A 70 -13.50 -0.37 -6.21
C ILE A 70 -12.77 -1.68 -6.55
N GLN A 71 -12.95 -2.17 -7.77
CA GLN A 71 -12.57 -3.54 -8.16
C GLN A 71 -11.10 -3.66 -8.57
N GLU A 72 -10.52 -2.57 -9.06
CA GLU A 72 -9.16 -2.58 -9.59
C GLU A 72 -8.29 -1.49 -8.96
N VAL A 73 -7.05 -1.85 -8.65
CA VAL A 73 -6.05 -0.93 -8.11
C VAL A 73 -4.71 -1.15 -8.79
N THR A 74 -4.11 -0.08 -9.31
CA THR A 74 -2.73 -0.09 -9.81
C THR A 74 -1.84 0.70 -8.89
N VAL A 75 -0.64 0.19 -8.61
CA VAL A 75 0.31 0.90 -7.76
C VAL A 75 1.69 0.99 -8.39
N TYR A 76 2.32 2.14 -8.22
CA TYR A 76 3.70 2.34 -8.60
C TYR A 76 4.61 1.97 -7.43
N ALA A 77 5.04 0.70 -7.39
CA ALA A 77 5.85 0.18 -6.30
C ALA A 77 7.34 0.46 -6.45
N PHE A 78 7.88 0.36 -7.67
CA PHE A 78 9.30 0.57 -7.96
C PHE A 78 9.49 1.03 -9.42
N SER A 79 10.31 2.04 -9.66
CA SER A 79 10.62 2.54 -11.02
C SER A 79 12.01 2.12 -11.50
N ILE A 80 12.23 2.11 -12.82
CA ILE A 80 13.57 1.90 -13.42
C ILE A 80 14.57 2.94 -12.88
N GLU A 81 14.12 4.18 -12.69
CA GLU A 81 14.92 5.25 -12.09
C GLU A 81 15.34 4.96 -10.64
N ASN A 82 14.64 4.08 -9.92
CA ASN A 82 15.00 3.70 -8.55
C ASN A 82 16.25 2.81 -8.47
N PHE A 83 16.68 2.20 -9.58
CA PHE A 83 17.98 1.53 -9.64
C PHE A 83 19.17 2.48 -9.48
N LYS A 84 18.98 3.79 -9.70
CA LYS A 84 20.03 4.80 -9.49
C LYS A 84 20.26 5.16 -8.01
N ARG A 85 19.52 4.55 -7.08
CA ARG A 85 19.72 4.75 -5.63
C ARG A 85 20.93 3.96 -5.13
N SER A 86 21.32 4.15 -3.88
CA SER A 86 22.42 3.37 -3.28
C SER A 86 22.11 1.87 -3.32
N GLN A 87 23.11 1.06 -3.64
CA GLN A 87 22.96 -0.41 -3.74
C GLN A 87 22.28 -1.02 -2.52
N ASN A 88 22.70 -0.63 -1.31
CA ASN A 88 22.07 -1.11 -0.07
C ASN A 88 20.56 -0.84 -0.01
N GLU A 89 20.10 0.34 -0.45
CA GLU A 89 18.67 0.68 -0.46
C GLU A 89 17.91 -0.16 -1.50
N VAL A 90 18.52 -0.41 -2.66
CA VAL A 90 17.91 -1.27 -3.69
C VAL A 90 17.82 -2.70 -3.19
N ASP A 91 18.87 -3.23 -2.58
CA ASP A 91 18.91 -4.58 -2.03
C ASP A 91 17.86 -4.76 -0.92
N GLU A 92 17.74 -3.79 -0.01
CA GLU A 92 16.68 -3.78 1.02
C GLU A 92 15.27 -3.81 0.41
N LEU A 93 15.04 -3.04 -0.67
CA LEU A 93 13.75 -3.04 -1.38
C LEU A 93 13.47 -4.37 -2.07
N MET A 94 14.49 -5.01 -2.67
CA MET A 94 14.34 -6.31 -3.32
C MET A 94 14.11 -7.43 -2.30
N VAL A 95 14.79 -7.38 -1.15
CA VAL A 95 14.54 -8.29 -0.01
C VAL A 95 13.11 -8.11 0.48
N LEU A 96 12.65 -6.87 0.66
CA LEU A 96 11.27 -6.59 1.06
C LEU A 96 10.28 -7.15 0.03
N ALA A 97 10.49 -6.91 -1.26
CA ALA A 97 9.64 -7.43 -2.32
C ALA A 97 9.57 -8.97 -2.28
N LYS A 98 10.71 -9.64 -2.22
CA LYS A 98 10.80 -11.11 -2.10
C LYS A 98 9.99 -11.62 -0.92
N GLN A 99 10.22 -11.06 0.28
CA GLN A 99 9.49 -11.46 1.49
C GLN A 99 7.98 -11.30 1.35
N LYS A 100 7.51 -10.23 0.71
CA LYS A 100 6.07 -10.00 0.51
C LYS A 100 5.49 -10.97 -0.51
N PHE A 101 6.18 -11.24 -1.62
CA PHE A 101 5.69 -12.20 -2.61
C PHE A 101 5.71 -13.64 -2.09
N GLU A 102 6.74 -14.06 -1.36
CA GLU A 102 6.76 -15.37 -0.69
C GLU A 102 5.56 -15.52 0.25
N LYS A 103 5.28 -14.47 1.03
CA LYS A 103 4.13 -14.46 1.92
C LYS A 103 2.78 -14.54 1.19
N LEU A 104 2.66 -13.95 0.01
CA LEU A 104 1.46 -14.06 -0.81
C LEU A 104 1.16 -15.51 -1.19
N LEU A 105 2.20 -16.33 -1.42
CA LEU A 105 2.04 -17.75 -1.76
C LEU A 105 1.52 -18.59 -0.57
N GLU A 106 1.81 -18.15 0.65
CA GLU A 106 1.34 -18.78 1.89
C GLU A 106 -0.12 -18.43 2.21
N GLU A 107 -0.60 -17.31 1.66
CA GLU A 107 -1.96 -16.80 1.88
C GLU A 107 -2.92 -17.45 0.88
N ARG A 108 -3.47 -18.60 1.29
CA ARG A 108 -4.57 -19.29 0.60
C ARG A 108 -5.91 -18.96 1.21
#